data_AF-A0A5S4F3V6-F1
#
_entry.id   AF-A0A5S4F3V6-F1
#
_cell.length_a   1.000
_cell.length_b   1.000
_cell.length_c   1.000
_cell.angle_alpha   90.00
_cell.angle_beta   90.00
_cell.angle_gamma   90.00
#
_symmetry.space_group_name_H-M   'P 1'
#
loop_
_entity.id
_entity.type
_entity.pdbx_description
1 polymer ?
#
loop_
_entity_poly.entity_id
_entity_poly.type
_entity_poly.pdbx_seq_one_letter_code
_entity_poly.pdbx_strand_id
1 'polypeptide(L)'
;MKRTLPGWWLAVAGMALTFGCAGDLGGSQQQTYNPPPVKVRPKKSVVPPEGGGDVPHPTYDVCWKCQRGLAEGRDAEVASVMGKEAAQAAALRGGMSIPSKRAVALVCLGTAQANLGQHEEALKSLEAAEDVQEHLPAVVRPQLLELLYHAELVSASALGDDARADRALDRLGEVTGDTDRYVQDRCAVAPDRQALPECGGSESPSVEPHTSATPDGTETRSPEGTPEVERESPAPAPDDEPDTDDGPASPIES
;
A
#
# COMPACT_ATOMS: atom_id res chain seq x y z
N MET A 1 -5.93 -51.77 14.09
CA MET A 1 -6.48 -52.39 12.87
C MET A 1 -5.91 -51.66 11.67
N LYS A 2 -5.11 -52.36 10.86
CA LYS A 2 -4.41 -51.83 9.67
C LYS A 2 -5.38 -51.85 8.48
N ARG A 3 -5.52 -50.75 7.75
CA ARG A 3 -6.18 -50.72 6.44
C ARG A 3 -5.27 -50.05 5.42
N THR A 4 -4.65 -50.92 4.64
CA THR A 4 -3.91 -50.67 3.39
C THR A 4 -4.87 -50.30 2.27
N LEU A 5 -4.56 -49.28 1.47
CA LEU A 5 -5.20 -49.04 0.17
C LEU A 5 -4.12 -49.14 -0.93
N PRO A 6 -4.39 -49.87 -2.03
CA PRO A 6 -3.45 -50.09 -3.11
C PRO A 6 -3.46 -48.94 -4.12
N GLY A 7 -2.27 -48.63 -4.65
CA GLY A 7 -2.05 -47.66 -5.70
C GLY A 7 -2.47 -48.16 -7.07
N TRP A 8 -2.94 -47.22 -7.91
CA TRP A 8 -3.11 -47.41 -9.34
C TRP A 8 -2.31 -46.32 -10.06
N TRP A 9 -1.25 -46.75 -10.72
CA TRP A 9 -0.48 -46.00 -11.69
C TRP A 9 -1.26 -45.99 -13.02
N LEU A 10 -1.46 -44.83 -13.62
CA LEU A 10 -1.79 -44.72 -15.04
C LEU A 10 -0.70 -43.90 -15.71
N ALA A 11 0.19 -44.61 -16.39
CA ALA A 11 1.08 -44.07 -17.40
C ALA A 11 0.26 -43.82 -18.68
N VAL A 12 0.26 -42.60 -19.18
CA VAL A 12 -0.18 -42.29 -20.55
C VAL A 12 1.06 -41.86 -21.34
N ALA A 13 1.46 -42.74 -22.25
CA ALA A 13 2.51 -42.51 -23.21
C ALA A 13 1.96 -41.78 -24.44
N GLY A 14 2.66 -40.72 -24.84
CA GLY A 14 3.07 -40.44 -26.22
C GLY A 14 2.00 -40.21 -27.28
N MET A 15 1.95 -38.98 -27.80
CA MET A 15 1.89 -38.78 -29.25
C MET A 15 2.66 -37.52 -29.64
N ALA A 16 3.86 -37.74 -30.19
CA ALA A 16 4.61 -36.74 -30.92
C ALA A 16 4.03 -36.64 -32.33
N LEU A 17 3.50 -35.47 -32.69
CA LEU A 17 3.27 -35.10 -34.08
C LEU A 17 4.12 -33.88 -34.39
N THR A 18 5.19 -34.13 -35.13
CA THR A 18 6.00 -33.15 -35.83
C THR A 18 5.23 -32.66 -37.05
N PHE A 19 4.79 -31.41 -37.04
CA PHE A 19 4.45 -30.67 -38.26
C PHE A 19 5.19 -29.34 -38.23
N GLY A 20 6.11 -29.16 -39.18
CA GLY A 20 6.80 -27.91 -39.39
C GLY A 20 5.96 -26.94 -40.22
N CYS A 21 5.99 -25.68 -39.81
CA CYS A 21 5.95 -24.54 -40.72
C CYS A 21 7.07 -23.58 -40.30
N ALA A 22 8.11 -23.51 -41.12
CA ALA A 22 9.09 -22.45 -41.08
C ALA A 22 8.41 -21.17 -41.59
N GLY A 23 8.07 -20.27 -40.65
CA GLY A 23 7.62 -18.92 -40.92
C GLY A 23 8.42 -18.00 -40.01
N ASP A 24 9.32 -17.24 -40.62
CA ASP A 24 10.06 -16.14 -40.01
C ASP A 24 9.04 -15.11 -39.48
N LEU A 25 8.78 -15.14 -38.18
CA LEU A 25 8.04 -14.09 -37.48
C LEU A 25 9.03 -13.48 -36.51
N GLY A 26 9.55 -12.32 -36.90
CA GLY A 26 10.41 -11.48 -36.08
C GLY A 26 9.79 -11.34 -34.70
N GLY A 27 10.38 -12.06 -33.74
CA GLY A 27 10.07 -11.93 -32.33
C GLY A 27 10.46 -10.53 -31.93
N SER A 28 9.51 -9.59 -32.02
CA SER A 28 9.55 -8.37 -31.24
C SER A 28 9.76 -8.84 -29.81
N GLN A 29 10.97 -8.65 -29.28
CA GLN A 29 11.22 -8.79 -27.87
C GLN A 29 10.27 -7.80 -27.21
N GLN A 30 9.10 -8.29 -26.79
CA GLN A 30 8.28 -7.60 -25.81
C GLN A 30 9.19 -7.52 -24.60
N GLN A 31 9.89 -6.39 -24.47
CA GLN A 31 10.44 -5.98 -23.20
C GLN A 31 9.26 -6.07 -22.25
N THR A 32 9.32 -7.07 -21.37
CA THR A 32 8.40 -7.20 -20.25
C THR A 32 8.66 -6.00 -19.37
N TYR A 33 7.97 -4.91 -19.71
CA TYR A 33 7.91 -3.71 -18.91
C TYR A 33 7.32 -4.14 -17.59
N ASN A 34 8.17 -4.23 -16.57
CA ASN A 34 7.79 -4.55 -15.21
C ASN A 34 7.62 -3.20 -14.51
N PRO A 35 6.40 -2.62 -14.48
CA PRO A 35 6.20 -1.35 -13.81
C PRO A 35 6.65 -1.44 -12.35
N PRO A 36 7.16 -0.34 -11.78
CA PRO A 36 7.45 -0.31 -10.36
C PRO A 36 6.16 -0.63 -9.57
N PRO A 37 6.26 -1.41 -8.48
CA PRO A 37 5.10 -1.79 -7.70
C PRO A 37 4.43 -0.56 -7.09
N VAL A 38 3.13 -0.39 -7.32
CA VAL A 38 2.33 0.61 -6.61
C VAL A 38 2.27 0.24 -5.14
N LYS A 39 2.63 1.19 -4.27
CA LYS A 39 2.60 1.01 -2.81
C LYS A 39 1.43 1.77 -2.23
N VAL A 40 0.46 1.01 -1.72
CA VAL A 40 -0.68 1.52 -0.98
C VAL A 40 -0.22 1.95 0.42
N ARG A 41 -0.36 3.24 0.70
CA ARG A 41 0.00 3.85 1.99
C ARG A 41 -1.16 4.71 2.50
N PRO A 42 -1.32 4.81 3.83
CA PRO A 42 -2.29 5.73 4.41
C PRO A 42 -1.84 7.17 4.14
N LYS A 43 -2.72 8.00 3.56
CA LYS A 43 -2.47 9.44 3.35
C LYS A 43 -2.55 10.23 4.63
N LYS A 44 -3.48 9.85 5.49
CA LYS A 44 -3.76 10.47 6.79
C LYS A 44 -3.53 9.40 7.85
N SER A 45 -3.34 9.85 9.09
CA SER A 45 -3.17 8.93 10.22
C SER A 45 -4.37 7.98 10.31
N VAL A 46 -4.08 6.67 10.35
CA VAL A 46 -5.04 5.62 10.73
C VAL A 46 -4.96 5.31 12.23
N VAL A 47 -4.08 6.00 12.94
CA VAL A 47 -4.01 5.99 14.40
C VAL A 47 -4.96 7.05 14.96
N PRO A 48 -5.94 6.67 15.81
CA PRO A 48 -6.78 7.63 16.53
C PRO A 48 -5.91 8.63 17.32
N PRO A 49 -6.32 9.89 17.49
CA PRO A 49 -5.60 10.81 18.36
C PRO A 49 -5.62 10.31 19.82
N GLU A 50 -4.60 10.63 20.61
CA GLU A 50 -4.60 10.32 22.05
C GLU A 50 -5.78 11.03 22.74
N GLY A 51 -6.57 10.28 23.52
CA GLY A 51 -7.84 10.76 24.08
C GLY A 51 -9.00 10.90 23.07
N GLY A 52 -8.75 10.58 21.80
CA GLY A 52 -9.68 10.67 20.68
C GLY A 52 -10.62 9.48 20.55
N GLY A 53 -11.49 9.29 21.53
CA GLY A 53 -12.66 8.41 21.46
C GLY A 53 -12.54 7.06 22.17
N ASP A 54 -13.68 6.37 22.29
CA ASP A 54 -13.85 5.05 22.91
C ASP A 54 -13.24 3.91 22.07
N VAL A 55 -12.02 4.09 21.57
CA VAL A 55 -11.30 3.05 20.82
C VAL A 55 -10.59 2.14 21.83
N PRO A 56 -10.90 0.83 21.86
CA PRO A 56 -10.23 -0.09 22.78
C PRO A 56 -8.72 -0.08 22.54
N HIS A 57 -7.92 -0.07 23.62
CA HIS A 57 -6.46 -0.06 23.54
C HIS A 57 -5.88 -1.14 22.59
N PRO A 58 -6.38 -2.39 22.57
CA PRO A 58 -5.90 -3.39 21.61
C PRO A 58 -6.18 -3.05 20.14
N THR A 59 -7.19 -2.22 19.85
CA THR A 59 -7.47 -1.72 18.50
C THR A 59 -6.49 -0.60 18.14
N TYR A 60 -6.21 0.30 19.09
CA TYR A 60 -5.21 1.35 18.92
C TYR A 60 -3.83 0.79 18.57
N ASP A 61 -3.39 -0.26 19.27
CA ASP A 61 -2.11 -0.92 19.00
C ASP A 61 -2.02 -1.47 17.57
N VAL A 62 -3.11 -2.04 17.07
CA VAL A 62 -3.19 -2.55 15.70
C VAL A 62 -3.11 -1.40 14.69
N CYS A 63 -3.85 -0.31 14.90
CA CYS A 63 -3.74 0.90 14.08
C CYS A 63 -2.29 1.42 14.02
N TRP A 64 -1.63 1.52 15.17
CA TRP A 64 -0.26 2.04 15.26
C TRP A 64 0.76 1.14 14.57
N LYS A 65 0.72 -0.17 14.84
CA LYS A 65 1.60 -1.16 14.17
C LYS A 65 1.40 -1.14 12.66
N CYS A 66 0.15 -1.04 12.20
CA CYS A 66 -0.21 -0.98 10.80
C CYS A 66 0.35 0.29 10.13
N GLN A 67 0.05 1.47 10.69
CA GLN A 67 0.54 2.74 10.15
C GLN A 67 2.06 2.75 10.03
N ARG A 68 2.75 2.40 11.12
CA ARG A 68 4.21 2.43 11.16
C ARG A 68 4.82 1.42 10.19
N GLY A 69 4.34 0.18 10.21
CA GLY A 69 4.89 -0.87 9.35
C GLY A 69 4.67 -0.59 7.87
N LEU A 70 3.50 -0.06 7.49
CA LEU A 70 3.27 0.40 6.12
C LEU A 70 4.16 1.60 5.80
N ALA A 71 4.23 2.64 6.63
CA ALA A 71 5.08 3.81 6.34
C ALA A 71 6.56 3.44 6.13
N GLU A 72 7.07 2.46 6.87
CA GLU A 72 8.46 1.98 6.78
C GLU A 72 8.68 0.91 5.69
N GLY A 73 7.64 0.51 4.96
CA GLY A 73 7.72 -0.52 3.93
C GLY A 73 7.97 -1.95 4.43
N ARG A 74 7.67 -2.22 5.70
CA ARG A 74 7.76 -3.56 6.31
C ARG A 74 6.52 -4.40 6.02
N ASP A 75 6.11 -4.45 4.75
CA ASP A 75 4.84 -5.05 4.31
C ASP A 75 4.72 -6.54 4.75
N ALA A 76 5.79 -7.32 4.64
CA ALA A 76 5.81 -8.73 5.07
C ALA A 76 5.61 -8.91 6.59
N GLU A 77 6.18 -8.02 7.40
CA GLU A 77 5.98 -8.04 8.86
C GLU A 77 4.55 -7.66 9.19
N VAL A 78 4.01 -6.61 8.56
CA VAL A 78 2.61 -6.20 8.73
C VAL A 78 1.67 -7.34 8.37
N ALA A 79 1.83 -8.00 7.22
CA ALA A 79 0.99 -9.12 6.84
C ALA A 79 1.03 -10.26 7.88
N SER A 80 2.23 -10.62 8.37
CA SER A 80 2.39 -11.67 9.38
C SER A 80 1.74 -11.31 10.72
N VAL A 81 1.97 -10.10 11.22
CA VAL A 81 1.42 -9.63 12.49
C VAL A 81 -0.10 -9.48 12.40
N MET A 82 -0.61 -8.81 11.36
CA MET A 82 -2.04 -8.55 11.19
C MET A 82 -2.85 -9.83 10.97
N GLY A 83 -2.29 -10.80 10.24
CA GLY A 83 -2.91 -12.13 10.10
C GLY A 83 -3.09 -12.84 11.46
N LYS A 84 -2.09 -12.76 12.34
CA LYS A 84 -2.19 -13.32 13.70
C LYS A 84 -3.21 -12.55 14.54
N GLU A 85 -3.20 -11.23 14.51
CA GLU A 85 -4.13 -10.38 15.27
C GLU A 85 -5.59 -10.61 14.83
N ALA A 86 -5.84 -10.70 13.52
CA ALA A 86 -7.16 -11.01 12.96
C ALA A 86 -7.65 -12.40 13.36
N ALA A 87 -6.78 -13.42 13.24
CA ALA A 87 -7.11 -14.80 13.62
C ALA A 87 -7.38 -14.93 15.13
N GLN A 88 -6.56 -14.30 15.97
CA GLN A 88 -6.78 -14.27 17.42
C GLN A 88 -8.11 -13.59 17.76
N ALA A 89 -8.40 -12.44 17.16
CA ALA A 89 -9.65 -11.72 17.40
C ALA A 89 -10.89 -12.51 16.93
N ALA A 90 -10.76 -13.32 15.87
CA ALA A 90 -11.82 -14.21 15.40
C ALA A 90 -12.04 -15.44 16.31
N ALA A 91 -10.98 -15.92 17.00
CA ALA A 91 -11.05 -17.07 17.89
C ALA A 91 -11.71 -16.74 19.25
N LEU A 92 -11.66 -15.47 19.67
CA LEU A 92 -12.27 -15.01 20.93
C LEU A 92 -13.81 -15.03 20.82
N ARG A 93 -14.47 -15.59 21.84
CA ARG A 93 -15.93 -15.69 21.93
C ARG A 93 -16.47 -14.85 23.08
N GLY A 94 -17.71 -14.36 22.94
CA GLY A 94 -18.40 -13.58 23.97
C GLY A 94 -17.74 -12.22 24.20
N GLY A 95 -17.87 -11.68 25.42
CA GLY A 95 -17.38 -10.34 25.81
C GLY A 95 -15.87 -10.12 25.75
N MET A 96 -15.08 -11.09 25.29
CA MET A 96 -13.64 -10.96 25.04
C MET A 96 -13.33 -10.63 23.57
N SER A 97 -14.30 -10.73 22.66
CA SER A 97 -14.11 -10.33 21.28
C SER A 97 -14.00 -8.81 21.19
N ILE A 98 -13.03 -8.32 20.42
CA ILE A 98 -12.87 -6.90 20.10
C ILE A 98 -13.06 -6.78 18.58
N PRO A 99 -14.31 -6.62 18.10
CA PRO A 99 -14.60 -6.63 16.66
C PRO A 99 -13.82 -5.57 15.89
N SER A 100 -13.63 -4.39 16.48
CA SER A 100 -12.84 -3.30 15.89
C SER A 100 -11.39 -3.70 15.65
N LYS A 101 -10.78 -4.47 16.56
CA LYS A 101 -9.41 -4.98 16.40
C LYS A 101 -9.32 -5.89 15.17
N ARG A 102 -10.30 -6.79 15.01
CA ARG A 102 -10.36 -7.70 13.84
C ARG A 102 -10.53 -6.92 12.55
N ALA A 103 -11.45 -5.96 12.51
CA ALA A 103 -11.73 -5.16 11.33
C ALA A 103 -10.47 -4.40 10.86
N VAL A 104 -9.80 -3.67 11.78
CA VAL A 104 -8.55 -2.96 11.46
C VAL A 104 -7.45 -3.92 10.99
N ALA A 105 -7.29 -5.05 11.67
CA ALA A 105 -6.26 -6.03 11.30
C ALA A 105 -6.49 -6.60 9.90
N LEU A 106 -7.73 -6.88 9.50
CA LEU A 106 -8.04 -7.38 8.16
C LEU A 106 -7.76 -6.36 7.05
N VAL A 107 -8.10 -5.08 7.26
CA VAL A 107 -7.74 -3.98 6.33
C VAL A 107 -6.23 -3.95 6.15
N CYS A 108 -5.49 -3.87 7.26
CA CYS A 108 -4.03 -3.76 7.24
C CYS A 108 -3.33 -5.00 6.65
N LEU A 109 -3.88 -6.19 6.88
CA LEU A 109 -3.43 -7.43 6.26
C LEU A 109 -3.60 -7.38 4.74
N GLY A 110 -4.80 -7.04 4.27
CA GLY A 110 -5.11 -6.96 2.84
C GLY A 110 -4.24 -5.93 2.12
N THR A 111 -4.06 -4.75 2.73
CA THR A 111 -3.15 -3.73 2.20
C THR A 111 -1.70 -4.20 2.10
N ALA A 112 -1.19 -4.86 3.15
CA ALA A 112 0.17 -5.38 3.15
C ALA A 112 0.37 -6.48 2.08
N GLN A 113 -0.61 -7.37 1.91
CA GLN A 113 -0.61 -8.39 0.85
C GLN A 113 -0.63 -7.76 -0.54
N ALA A 114 -1.44 -6.73 -0.77
CA ALA A 114 -1.47 -5.99 -2.03
C ALA A 114 -0.08 -5.40 -2.36
N ASN A 115 0.56 -4.77 -1.37
CA ASN A 115 1.91 -4.22 -1.52
C ASN A 115 3.00 -5.27 -1.79
N LEU A 116 2.76 -6.53 -1.44
CA LEU A 116 3.64 -7.66 -1.70
C LEU A 116 3.36 -8.33 -3.06
N GLY A 117 2.37 -7.87 -3.81
CA GLY A 117 1.92 -8.50 -5.06
C GLY A 117 1.08 -9.76 -4.85
N GLN A 118 0.66 -10.05 -3.60
CA GLN A 118 -0.19 -11.19 -3.25
C GLN A 118 -1.66 -10.81 -3.47
N HIS A 119 -2.02 -10.48 -4.71
CA HIS A 119 -3.29 -9.84 -5.04
C HIS A 119 -4.52 -10.71 -4.72
N GLU A 120 -4.44 -12.02 -4.96
CA GLU A 120 -5.55 -12.93 -4.63
C GLU A 120 -5.78 -13.03 -3.12
N GLU A 121 -4.72 -13.16 -2.32
CA GLU A 121 -4.81 -13.17 -0.86
C GLU A 121 -5.27 -11.82 -0.31
N ALA A 122 -4.79 -10.72 -0.90
CA ALA A 122 -5.23 -9.37 -0.55
C ALA A 122 -6.74 -9.24 -0.69
N LEU A 123 -7.31 -9.62 -1.85
CA LEU A 123 -8.74 -9.54 -2.08
C LEU A 123 -9.57 -10.39 -1.10
N LYS A 124 -9.09 -11.58 -0.70
CA LYS A 124 -9.74 -12.40 0.34
C LYS A 124 -9.75 -11.71 1.70
N SER A 125 -8.63 -11.10 2.10
CA SER A 125 -8.53 -10.38 3.37
C SER A 125 -9.37 -9.10 3.38
N LEU A 126 -9.43 -8.39 2.25
CA LEU A 126 -10.21 -7.16 2.08
C LEU A 126 -11.72 -7.46 2.07
N GLU A 127 -12.15 -8.52 1.39
CA GLU A 127 -13.55 -8.98 1.43
C GLU A 127 -13.96 -9.34 2.87
N ALA A 128 -13.11 -10.06 3.59
CA ALA A 128 -13.34 -10.33 5.02
C ALA A 128 -13.34 -9.06 5.88
N ALA A 129 -12.66 -7.99 5.48
CA ALA A 129 -12.68 -6.69 6.16
C ALA A 129 -13.99 -5.94 5.89
N GLU A 130 -14.52 -6.01 4.67
CA GLU A 130 -15.82 -5.42 4.29
C GLU A 130 -16.97 -6.02 5.09
N ASP A 131 -16.94 -7.34 5.31
CA ASP A 131 -17.93 -8.07 6.11
C ASP A 131 -18.04 -7.59 7.56
N VAL A 132 -17.02 -6.88 8.07
CA VAL A 132 -16.96 -6.39 9.45
C VAL A 132 -16.63 -4.89 9.53
N GLN A 133 -16.76 -4.15 8.42
CA GLN A 133 -16.34 -2.76 8.34
C GLN A 133 -17.15 -1.83 9.25
N GLU A 134 -18.38 -2.22 9.62
CA GLU A 134 -19.21 -1.53 10.61
C GLU A 134 -18.52 -1.42 11.97
N HIS A 135 -17.55 -2.30 12.26
CA HIS A 135 -16.77 -2.28 13.50
C HIS A 135 -15.52 -1.39 13.43
N LEU A 136 -15.19 -0.78 12.30
CA LEU A 136 -14.06 0.14 12.22
C LEU A 136 -14.26 1.35 13.18
N PRO A 137 -13.21 1.80 13.90
CA PRO A 137 -13.36 2.93 14.82
C PRO A 137 -13.80 4.19 14.07
N ALA A 138 -14.90 4.82 14.49
CA ALA A 138 -15.53 5.93 13.77
C ALA A 138 -14.56 7.09 13.47
N VAL A 139 -13.67 7.40 14.42
CA VAL A 139 -12.69 8.48 14.32
C VAL A 139 -11.66 8.31 13.19
N VAL A 140 -11.33 7.07 12.82
CA VAL A 140 -10.37 6.74 11.74
C VAL A 140 -11.00 5.94 10.61
N ARG A 141 -12.33 5.76 10.63
CA ARG A 141 -13.06 4.96 9.66
C ARG A 141 -12.85 5.45 8.23
N PRO A 142 -12.95 6.75 7.91
CA PRO A 142 -12.72 7.21 6.53
C PRO A 142 -11.32 6.85 6.02
N GLN A 143 -10.28 6.97 6.85
CA GLN A 143 -8.90 6.66 6.48
C GLN A 143 -8.69 5.15 6.28
N LEU A 144 -9.35 4.32 7.08
CA LEU A 144 -9.28 2.87 6.95
C LEU A 144 -10.06 2.36 5.74
N LEU A 145 -11.21 2.98 5.41
CA LEU A 145 -11.96 2.68 4.19
C LEU A 145 -11.19 3.14 2.94
N GLU A 146 -10.57 4.31 2.98
CA GLU A 146 -9.65 4.77 1.92
C GLU A 146 -8.56 3.73 1.66
N LEU A 147 -7.94 3.21 2.73
CA LEU A 147 -6.87 2.22 2.65
C LEU A 147 -7.37 0.87 2.11
N LEU A 148 -8.56 0.44 2.54
CA LEU A 148 -9.21 -0.79 2.09
C LEU A 148 -9.49 -0.72 0.58
N TYR A 149 -10.25 0.28 0.13
CA TYR A 149 -10.65 0.37 -1.28
C TYR A 149 -9.48 0.69 -2.20
N HIS A 150 -8.44 1.39 -1.74
CA HIS A 150 -7.22 1.57 -2.53
C HIS A 150 -6.48 0.23 -2.72
N ALA A 151 -6.34 -0.57 -1.67
CA ALA A 151 -5.73 -1.90 -1.79
C ALA A 151 -6.55 -2.85 -2.66
N GLU A 152 -7.88 -2.74 -2.60
CA GLU A 152 -8.79 -3.49 -3.46
C GLU A 152 -8.63 -3.09 -4.92
N LEU A 153 -8.64 -1.78 -5.22
CA LEU A 153 -8.44 -1.25 -6.56
C LEU A 153 -7.13 -1.76 -7.17
N VAL A 154 -6.02 -1.63 -6.44
CA VAL A 154 -4.70 -2.09 -6.92
C VAL A 154 -4.70 -3.58 -7.19
N SER A 155 -5.26 -4.40 -6.28
CA SER A 155 -5.25 -5.85 -6.41
C SER A 155 -6.19 -6.34 -7.52
N ALA A 156 -7.39 -5.79 -7.62
CA ALA A 156 -8.35 -6.12 -8.68
C ALA A 156 -7.81 -5.72 -10.06
N SER A 157 -7.23 -4.52 -10.18
CA SER A 157 -6.64 -4.04 -11.44
C SER A 157 -5.46 -4.91 -11.87
N ALA A 158 -4.59 -5.31 -10.94
CA ALA A 158 -3.45 -6.18 -11.24
C ALA A 158 -3.87 -7.57 -11.75
N LEU A 159 -5.06 -8.04 -11.33
CA LEU A 159 -5.66 -9.30 -11.77
C LEU A 159 -6.55 -9.16 -13.02
N GLY A 160 -6.78 -7.94 -13.52
CA GLY A 160 -7.70 -7.67 -14.63
C GLY A 160 -9.18 -7.83 -14.27
N ASP A 161 -9.56 -7.75 -12.99
CA ASP A 161 -10.96 -7.73 -12.55
C ASP A 161 -11.50 -6.29 -12.60
N ASP A 162 -11.80 -5.82 -13.81
CA ASP A 162 -12.24 -4.44 -14.05
C ASP A 162 -13.53 -4.11 -13.30
N ALA A 163 -14.48 -5.03 -13.23
CA ALA A 163 -15.73 -4.81 -12.53
C ALA A 163 -15.51 -4.57 -11.03
N ARG A 164 -14.54 -5.25 -10.42
CA ARG A 164 -14.18 -5.02 -9.01
C ARG A 164 -13.35 -3.75 -8.83
N ALA A 165 -12.44 -3.47 -9.76
CA ALA A 165 -11.67 -2.23 -9.78
C ALA A 165 -12.58 -0.99 -9.86
N ASP A 166 -13.58 -1.00 -10.75
CA ASP A 166 -14.55 0.09 -10.90
C ASP A 166 -15.33 0.33 -9.60
N ARG A 167 -15.84 -0.74 -8.96
CA ARG A 167 -16.53 -0.62 -7.67
C ARG A 167 -15.64 -0.04 -6.58
N ALA A 168 -14.37 -0.44 -6.54
CA ALA A 168 -13.42 0.11 -5.58
C ALA A 168 -13.16 1.60 -5.84
N LEU A 169 -13.09 2.01 -7.11
CA LEU A 169 -12.90 3.41 -7.51
C LEU A 169 -14.13 4.28 -7.15
N ASP A 170 -15.35 3.77 -7.36
CA ASP A 170 -16.59 4.45 -6.96
C ASP A 170 -16.60 4.68 -5.44
N ARG A 171 -16.29 3.64 -4.66
CA ARG A 171 -16.23 3.73 -3.19
C ARG A 171 -15.11 4.66 -2.70
N LEU A 172 -13.98 4.71 -3.40
CA LEU A 172 -12.95 5.70 -3.14
C LEU A 172 -13.48 7.11 -3.37
N GLY A 173 -14.20 7.35 -4.47
CA GLY A 173 -14.86 8.63 -4.74
C GLY A 173 -15.82 9.05 -3.62
N GLU A 174 -16.60 8.11 -3.08
CA GLU A 174 -17.49 8.38 -1.93
C GLU A 174 -16.73 8.76 -0.65
N VAL A 175 -15.59 8.13 -0.39
CA VAL A 175 -14.81 8.35 0.84
C VAL A 175 -13.91 9.59 0.75
N THR A 176 -13.32 9.87 -0.41
CA THR A 176 -12.29 10.91 -0.56
C THR A 176 -12.78 12.15 -1.30
N GLY A 177 -13.80 12.03 -2.16
CA GLY A 177 -14.21 13.06 -3.11
C GLY A 177 -13.21 13.33 -4.25
N ASP A 178 -12.16 12.51 -4.38
CA ASP A 178 -11.09 12.67 -5.38
C ASP A 178 -10.57 11.29 -5.83
N THR A 179 -10.76 11.00 -7.13
CA THR A 179 -10.41 9.74 -7.78
C THR A 179 -9.16 9.80 -8.67
N ASP A 180 -8.65 11.00 -8.99
CA ASP A 180 -7.68 11.18 -10.09
C ASP A 180 -6.38 10.42 -9.85
N ARG A 181 -5.86 10.47 -8.63
CA ARG A 181 -4.65 9.70 -8.25
C ARG A 181 -4.85 8.19 -8.35
N TYR A 182 -6.07 7.71 -8.07
CA TYR A 182 -6.35 6.29 -7.98
C TYR A 182 -6.50 5.67 -9.38
N VAL A 183 -7.00 6.46 -10.32
CA VAL A 183 -6.93 6.13 -11.74
C VAL A 183 -5.48 5.93 -12.18
N GLN A 184 -4.55 6.81 -11.77
CA GLN A 184 -3.12 6.62 -12.10
C GLN A 184 -2.56 5.32 -11.53
N ASP A 185 -2.89 4.99 -10.28
CA ASP A 185 -2.47 3.74 -9.62
C ASP A 185 -3.08 2.50 -10.31
N ARG A 186 -4.36 2.53 -10.70
CA ARG A 186 -5.01 1.49 -11.53
C ARG A 186 -4.26 1.29 -12.84
N CYS A 187 -4.03 2.38 -13.58
CA CYS A 187 -3.30 2.33 -14.84
C CYS A 187 -1.88 1.77 -14.65
N ALA A 188 -1.22 2.08 -13.54
CA ALA A 188 0.13 1.61 -13.29
C ALA A 188 0.22 0.08 -13.16
N VAL A 189 -0.80 -0.58 -12.61
CA VAL A 189 -0.79 -2.03 -12.32
C VAL A 189 -1.61 -2.88 -13.29
N ALA A 190 -2.50 -2.27 -14.09
CA ALA A 190 -3.34 -3.00 -15.03
C ALA A 190 -2.49 -3.76 -16.08
N PRO A 191 -2.82 -5.04 -16.37
CA PRO A 191 -2.08 -5.86 -17.33
C PRO A 191 -2.23 -5.34 -18.77
N ASP A 192 -3.41 -4.79 -19.12
CA ASP A 192 -3.67 -4.13 -20.40
C ASP A 192 -4.12 -2.69 -20.16
N ARG A 193 -3.15 -1.77 -20.14
CA ARG A 193 -3.42 -0.34 -19.97
C ARG A 193 -4.23 0.27 -21.10
N GLN A 194 -4.16 -0.29 -22.30
CA GLN A 194 -4.83 0.28 -23.48
C GLN A 194 -6.32 -0.07 -23.51
N ALA A 195 -6.71 -1.16 -22.84
CA ALA A 195 -8.10 -1.53 -22.65
C ALA A 195 -8.86 -0.54 -21.74
N LEU A 196 -8.15 0.22 -20.91
CA LEU A 196 -8.72 1.19 -19.98
C LEU A 196 -8.78 2.59 -20.62
N PRO A 197 -9.98 3.12 -20.94
CA PRO A 197 -10.12 4.41 -21.63
C PRO A 197 -9.53 5.58 -20.83
N GLU A 198 -9.57 5.51 -19.50
CA GLU A 198 -9.01 6.52 -18.60
C GLU A 198 -7.47 6.54 -18.58
N CYS A 199 -6.82 5.46 -19.01
CA CYS A 199 -5.37 5.36 -19.07
C CYS A 199 -4.77 5.89 -20.40
N GLY A 200 -5.61 6.15 -21.41
CA GLY A 200 -5.19 6.58 -22.76
C GLY A 200 -4.79 8.05 -22.88
N GLY A 201 -4.80 8.82 -21.79
CA GLY A 201 -4.61 10.27 -21.78
C GLY A 201 -3.17 10.74 -21.59
N SER A 202 -2.22 10.29 -22.41
CA SER A 202 -0.97 11.02 -22.68
C SER A 202 -0.34 10.46 -23.94
N GLU A 203 -0.90 10.83 -25.09
CA GLU A 203 0.00 11.18 -26.19
C GLU A 203 0.97 12.23 -25.63
N SER A 204 2.22 11.83 -25.40
CA SER A 204 3.34 12.77 -25.29
C SER A 204 3.11 13.88 -26.31
N PRO A 205 3.25 15.17 -25.96
CA PRO A 205 3.31 16.19 -26.98
C PRO A 205 4.42 15.77 -27.94
N SER A 206 4.01 15.33 -29.13
CA SER A 206 4.90 15.02 -30.22
C SER A 206 5.64 16.33 -30.46
N VAL A 207 6.85 16.42 -29.93
CA VAL A 207 7.75 17.52 -30.20
C VAL A 207 7.96 17.48 -31.70
N GLU A 208 7.23 18.33 -32.42
CA GLU A 208 7.52 18.60 -33.82
C GLU A 208 9.00 19.00 -33.87
N PRO A 209 9.79 18.42 -34.79
CA PRO A 209 11.20 18.75 -34.89
C PRO A 209 11.30 20.22 -35.33
N HIS A 210 11.57 21.10 -34.38
CA HIS A 210 11.95 22.47 -34.68
C HIS A 210 13.31 22.46 -35.38
N THR A 211 13.27 22.47 -36.71
CA THR A 211 14.38 22.93 -37.57
C THR A 211 14.52 24.44 -37.40
N SER A 212 15.58 24.89 -36.73
CA SER A 212 16.14 26.25 -36.82
C SER A 212 17.53 26.22 -36.18
N ALA A 213 18.59 26.03 -36.98
CA ALA A 213 19.38 27.11 -37.58
C ALA A 213 20.19 27.91 -36.54
N THR A 214 21.49 27.62 -36.50
CA THR A 214 22.56 28.40 -35.86
C THR A 214 22.56 29.84 -36.40
N PRO A 215 22.88 30.83 -35.55
CA PRO A 215 24.08 31.58 -35.86
C PRO A 215 25.00 31.82 -34.65
N ASP A 216 26.27 31.74 -35.00
CA ASP A 216 27.47 32.15 -34.30
C ASP A 216 27.42 33.63 -33.89
N GLY A 217 28.07 34.01 -32.79
CA GLY A 217 28.06 35.40 -32.32
C GLY A 217 28.58 35.66 -30.92
N THR A 218 29.89 35.47 -30.74
CA THR A 218 30.80 36.07 -29.75
C THR A 218 30.35 37.42 -29.15
N GLU A 219 30.32 37.58 -27.83
CA GLU A 219 31.12 38.62 -27.15
C GLU A 219 31.18 38.52 -25.61
N THR A 220 32.40 38.76 -25.15
CA THR A 220 32.95 38.88 -23.80
C THR A 220 32.47 40.14 -23.07
N ARG A 221 32.07 40.04 -21.79
CA ARG A 221 32.48 40.99 -20.73
C ARG A 221 32.01 40.58 -19.32
N SER A 222 32.99 40.30 -18.45
CA SER A 222 32.88 40.59 -17.00
C SER A 222 32.93 42.10 -16.77
N PRO A 223 32.36 42.59 -15.65
CA PRO A 223 33.25 42.93 -14.54
C PRO A 223 32.71 42.60 -13.14
N GLU A 224 33.67 42.64 -12.22
CA GLU A 224 33.63 42.59 -10.76
C GLU A 224 32.49 43.36 -10.07
N GLY A 225 32.11 42.86 -8.89
CA GLY A 225 31.30 43.61 -7.93
C GLY A 225 30.92 42.79 -6.70
N THR A 226 31.88 42.53 -5.82
CA THR A 226 31.62 42.09 -4.43
C THR A 226 30.98 43.25 -3.65
N PRO A 227 30.00 42.99 -2.79
CA PRO A 227 30.18 43.42 -1.42
C PRO A 227 29.85 42.33 -0.41
N GLU A 228 30.80 42.22 0.50
CA GLU A 228 30.82 41.56 1.79
C GLU A 228 29.68 42.11 2.68
N VAL A 229 28.84 41.24 3.22
CA VAL A 229 27.98 41.57 4.36
C VAL A 229 28.14 40.47 5.40
N GLU A 230 29.01 40.75 6.37
CA GLU A 230 28.96 40.20 7.73
C GLU A 230 27.58 40.44 8.35
N ARG A 231 27.03 39.41 9.00
CA ARG A 231 26.32 39.47 10.29
C ARG A 231 25.93 38.03 10.67
N GLU A 232 26.66 37.40 11.58
CA GLU A 232 26.51 37.49 13.05
C GLU A 232 25.71 36.29 13.55
N SER A 233 26.44 35.28 14.02
CA SER A 233 25.92 34.14 14.79
C SER A 233 25.38 34.60 16.14
N PRO A 234 24.21 34.11 16.56
CA PRO A 234 23.89 33.99 17.98
C PRO A 234 24.26 32.60 18.51
N ALA A 235 24.82 32.62 19.70
CA ALA A 235 25.38 31.56 20.52
C ALA A 235 24.41 30.41 20.90
N PRO A 236 24.95 29.26 21.37
CA PRO A 236 24.18 28.14 21.92
C PRO A 236 23.45 28.51 23.23
N ALA A 237 22.24 27.97 23.40
CA ALA A 237 21.51 28.03 24.66
C ALA A 237 21.92 26.86 25.59
N PRO A 238 21.82 27.05 26.93
CA PRO A 238 22.59 26.32 27.92
C PRO A 238 21.98 24.99 28.36
N ASP A 239 22.86 24.13 28.89
CA ASP A 239 22.55 23.02 29.78
C ASP A 239 21.80 23.52 31.02
N ASP A 240 20.63 22.93 31.30
CA ASP A 240 19.97 22.98 32.60
C ASP A 240 19.57 21.54 32.99
N GLU A 241 20.50 20.82 33.61
CA GLU A 241 20.16 19.84 34.63
C GLU A 241 20.03 20.57 35.97
N PRO A 242 18.99 20.26 36.75
CA PRO A 242 19.32 19.87 38.13
C PRO A 242 18.61 18.59 38.58
N ASP A 243 19.44 17.68 39.11
CA ASP A 243 19.11 16.69 40.13
C ASP A 243 18.27 17.31 41.26
N THR A 244 17.18 16.63 41.63
CA THR A 244 16.70 16.53 43.02
C THR A 244 15.92 15.21 43.11
N ASP A 245 16.41 14.20 43.82
CA ASP A 245 16.51 14.06 45.28
C ASP A 245 15.34 13.25 45.86
N ASP A 246 15.75 12.37 46.76
CA ASP A 246 15.08 11.32 47.50
C ASP A 246 13.60 11.47 47.91
N GLY A 247 12.89 10.34 47.87
CA GLY A 247 11.62 10.14 48.59
C GLY A 247 11.36 8.65 48.87
N PRO A 248 11.52 8.17 50.13
CA PRO A 248 11.48 6.74 50.46
C PRO A 248 10.08 6.20 50.79
N ALA A 249 9.96 4.88 50.57
CA ALA A 249 9.18 3.87 51.29
C ALA A 249 7.84 4.26 51.97
N SER A 250 6.80 3.53 51.58
CA SER A 250 5.78 3.04 52.52
C SER A 250 5.22 1.69 52.05
N PRO A 251 5.33 0.65 52.89
CA PRO A 251 4.21 -0.24 53.11
C PRO A 251 3.79 -0.16 54.58
N ILE A 252 2.52 0.17 54.80
CA ILE A 252 1.83 -0.10 56.07
C ILE A 252 0.85 -1.24 55.81
N GLU A 253 0.93 -2.22 56.70
CA GLU A 253 0.19 -3.47 56.78
C GLU A 253 -1.33 -3.28 56.93
N SER A 254 -2.09 -4.29 56.47
CA SER A 254 -3.15 -4.97 57.24
C SER A 254 -3.37 -6.37 56.68
#